data_AF-A0A6A4GP99-F1
#
_entry.id   AF-A0A6A4GP99-F1
#
_cell.length_a   1.000
_cell.length_b   1.000
_cell.length_c   1.000
_cell.angle_alpha   90.00
_cell.angle_beta   90.00
_cell.angle_gamma   90.00
#
_symmetry.space_group_name_H-M   'P 1'
#
loop_
_entity.id
_entity.type
_entity.pdbx_description
1 polymer ?
#
loop_
_entity_poly.entity_id
_entity_poly.type
_entity_poly.pdbx_seq_one_letter_code
_entity_poly.pdbx_strand_id
1 'polypeptide(L)'
;LPKSHCELNPIEVYWGRVKYQFREIPKKTFQDAKDAVFKNLDACPVDVIRRFINQSFRWMGAYQLKLTGKAAEWAVRKQKTHCSVLTSAMMHLDAICPSTT
;
A
#
# COMPACT_ATOMS: atom_id res chain seq x y z
N LEU A 1 8.07 6.12 -11.09
CA LEU A 1 7.86 4.94 -10.22
C LEU A 1 8.68 3.79 -10.77
N PRO A 2 9.51 3.10 -9.95
CA PRO A 2 10.22 1.92 -10.41
C PRO A 2 9.20 0.83 -10.81
N LYS A 3 9.47 0.12 -11.92
CA LYS A 3 8.48 -0.67 -12.66
C LYS A 3 7.89 -1.86 -11.90
N SER A 4 8.48 -2.28 -10.78
CA SER A 4 8.12 -3.47 -9.99
C SER A 4 7.53 -3.18 -8.60
N HIS A 5 7.24 -1.92 -8.28
CA HIS A 5 6.82 -1.49 -6.94
C HIS A 5 5.45 -0.83 -6.96
N CYS A 6 4.40 -1.63 -7.12
CA CYS A 6 3.02 -1.13 -7.18
C CYS A 6 2.56 -0.49 -5.85
N GLU A 7 3.17 -0.90 -4.73
CA GLU A 7 2.94 -0.34 -3.39
C GLU A 7 3.41 1.12 -3.24
N LEU A 8 4.27 1.59 -4.14
CA LEU A 8 4.68 2.99 -4.22
C LEU A 8 3.69 3.86 -5.00
N ASN A 9 2.70 3.23 -5.64
CA ASN A 9 1.68 3.92 -6.43
C ASN A 9 0.32 3.87 -5.71
N PRO A 10 -0.08 4.91 -4.95
CA PRO A 10 -1.30 4.87 -4.16
C PRO A 10 -2.57 4.71 -5.01
N ILE A 11 -2.53 5.02 -6.32
CA ILE A 11 -3.66 4.79 -7.23
C ILE A 11 -3.94 3.29 -7.44
N GLU A 12 -2.93 2.42 -7.38
CA GLU A 12 -3.10 0.97 -7.50
C GLU A 12 -3.87 0.42 -6.29
N VAL A 13 -3.54 0.93 -5.10
CA VAL A 13 -4.25 0.57 -3.85
C VAL A 13 -5.70 1.06 -3.89
N TYR A 14 -5.92 2.28 -4.38
CA TYR A 14 -7.25 2.84 -4.59
C TYR A 14 -8.08 1.98 -5.55
N TRP A 15 -7.55 1.64 -6.72
CA TRP A 15 -8.20 0.75 -7.68
C TRP A 15 -8.47 -0.64 -7.11
N GLY A 16 -7.56 -1.16 -6.29
CA GLY A 16 -7.75 -2.41 -5.55
C GLY A 16 -8.99 -2.37 -4.65
N ARG A 17 -9.15 -1.31 -3.86
CA ARG A 17 -10.33 -1.10 -3.00
C ARG A 17 -11.61 -0.96 -3.81
N VAL A 18 -11.60 -0.12 -4.85
CA VAL A 18 -12.78 0.11 -5.72
C VAL A 18 -13.21 -1.19 -6.37
N LYS A 19 -12.25 -1.99 -6.86
CA LYS A 19 -12.51 -3.30 -7.46
C LYS A 19 -13.07 -4.30 -6.44
N TYR A 20 -12.59 -4.27 -5.21
CA TYR A 20 -13.11 -5.10 -4.12
C TYR A 20 -14.60 -4.79 -3.85
N GLN A 21 -14.95 -3.52 -3.65
CA GLN A 21 -16.34 -3.12 -3.41
C GLN A 21 -17.24 -3.36 -4.63
N PHE A 22 -16.69 -3.13 -5.83
CA PHE A 22 -17.39 -3.44 -7.08
C PHE A 22 -17.75 -4.94 -7.16
N ARG A 23 -16.92 -5.85 -6.67
CA ARG A 23 -17.23 -7.30 -6.68
C ARG A 23 -18.36 -7.68 -5.73
N GLU A 24 -18.59 -6.92 -4.67
CA GLU A 24 -19.65 -7.20 -3.69
C GLU A 24 -21.06 -6.81 -4.19
N ILE A 25 -21.15 -5.92 -5.18
CA ILE A 25 -22.44 -5.44 -5.68
C ILE A 25 -22.92 -6.35 -6.83
N PRO A 26 -24.13 -6.95 -6.75
CA PRO A 26 -24.70 -7.68 -7.88
C PRO A 26 -25.06 -6.71 -9.02
N LYS A 27 -24.78 -7.11 -10.27
CA LYS A 27 -25.07 -6.32 -11.48
C LYS A 27 -25.82 -7.20 -12.46
N LYS A 28 -26.92 -6.72 -13.03
CA LYS A 28 -27.72 -7.46 -14.00
C LYS A 28 -27.46 -6.98 -15.42
N THR A 29 -27.16 -5.70 -15.58
CA THR A 29 -26.89 -5.07 -16.87
C THR A 29 -25.51 -4.41 -16.92
N PHE A 30 -25.07 -4.08 -18.13
CA PHE A 30 -23.84 -3.29 -18.32
C PHE A 30 -23.97 -1.87 -17.76
N GLN A 31 -25.16 -1.28 -17.79
CA GLN A 31 -25.40 0.03 -17.20
C GLN A 31 -25.27 -0.02 -15.67
N ASP A 32 -25.83 -1.05 -15.03
CA ASP A 32 -25.66 -1.28 -13.59
C ASP A 32 -24.19 -1.41 -13.21
N ALA A 33 -23.38 -2.03 -14.09
CA ALA A 33 -21.95 -2.14 -13.89
C ALA A 33 -21.28 -0.76 -13.97
N LYS A 34 -21.58 0.06 -14.97
CA LYS A 34 -21.04 1.43 -15.07
C LYS A 34 -21.41 2.27 -13.85
N ASP A 35 -22.68 2.27 -13.47
CA ASP A 35 -23.17 3.07 -12.34
C ASP A 35 -22.52 2.61 -11.03
N ALA A 36 -22.33 1.29 -10.86
CA ALA A 36 -21.59 0.75 -9.74
C ALA A 36 -20.12 1.20 -9.74
N VAL A 37 -19.44 1.31 -10.89
CA VAL A 37 -18.05 1.82 -10.92
C VAL A 37 -18.01 3.25 -10.38
N PHE A 38 -18.82 4.17 -10.94
CA PHE A 38 -18.83 5.57 -10.51
C PHE A 38 -19.20 5.71 -9.03
N LYS A 39 -20.24 5.00 -8.59
CA LYS A 39 -20.62 4.98 -7.17
C LYS A 39 -19.49 4.54 -6.25
N ASN A 40 -18.72 3.51 -6.62
CA ASN A 40 -17.61 3.04 -5.79
C ASN A 40 -16.39 3.96 -5.83
N LEU A 41 -16.14 4.63 -6.96
CA LEU A 41 -15.10 5.65 -7.07
C LEU A 41 -15.39 6.81 -6.11
N ASP A 42 -16.62 7.31 -6.12
CA ASP A 42 -17.06 8.45 -5.31
C ASP A 42 -17.25 8.11 -3.83
N ALA A 43 -17.54 6.84 -3.52
CA ALA A 43 -17.75 6.38 -2.14
C ALA A 43 -16.45 6.26 -1.32
N CYS A 44 -15.27 6.50 -1.91
CA CYS A 44 -14.01 6.38 -1.20
C CYS A 44 -13.76 7.62 -0.30
N PRO A 45 -13.73 7.46 1.03
CA PRO A 45 -13.50 8.59 1.92
C PRO A 45 -12.11 9.19 1.76
N VAL A 46 -11.99 10.51 1.91
CA VAL A 46 -10.71 11.22 1.79
C VAL A 46 -9.67 10.74 2.81
N ASP A 47 -10.10 10.36 4.02
CA ASP A 47 -9.17 9.82 5.03
C ASP A 47 -8.56 8.47 4.59
N VAL A 48 -9.32 7.65 3.87
CA VAL A 48 -8.82 6.39 3.29
C VAL A 48 -7.79 6.67 2.19
N ILE A 49 -8.03 7.66 1.33
CA ILE A 49 -7.06 8.10 0.30
C ILE A 49 -5.75 8.56 0.96
N ARG A 50 -5.84 9.35 2.04
CA ARG A 50 -4.66 9.78 2.81
C ARG A 50 -3.91 8.58 3.40
N ARG A 51 -4.60 7.54 3.87
CA ARG A 51 -3.94 6.31 4.36
C ARG A 51 -3.16 5.59 3.26
N PHE A 52 -3.64 5.57 2.02
CA PHE A 52 -2.91 4.98 0.90
C PHE A 52 -1.62 5.73 0.59
N ILE A 53 -1.68 7.06 0.57
CA ILE A 53 -0.50 7.91 0.39
C ILE A 53 0.51 7.66 1.53
N ASN A 54 0.05 7.64 2.77
CA ASN A 54 0.90 7.34 3.93
C ASN A 54 1.51 5.94 3.86
N GLN A 55 0.77 4.95 3.38
CA GLN A 55 1.29 3.60 3.16
C GLN A 55 2.45 3.61 2.14
N SER A 56 2.31 4.32 1.03
CA SER A 56 3.39 4.47 0.04
C SER A 56 4.61 5.18 0.64
N PHE A 57 4.43 6.18 1.51
CA PHE A 57 5.54 6.80 2.24
C PHE A 57 6.29 5.82 3.15
N ARG A 58 5.59 4.91 3.83
CA ARG A 58 6.23 3.87 4.66
C ARG A 58 7.07 2.91 3.83
N TRP A 59 6.54 2.48 2.68
CA TRP A 59 7.28 1.66 1.73
C TRP A 59 8.51 2.39 1.19
N MET A 60 8.39 3.68 0.84
CA MET A 60 9.56 4.49 0.45
C MET A 60 10.62 4.54 1.55
N GLY A 61 10.22 4.73 2.81
CA GLY A 61 11.14 4.71 3.94
C GLY A 61 11.87 3.37 4.08
N ALA A 62 11.16 2.24 3.93
CA ALA A 62 11.80 0.92 3.95
C ALA A 62 12.81 0.74 2.81
N TYR A 63 12.50 1.21 1.60
CA TYR A 63 13.41 1.14 0.45
C TYR A 63 14.59 2.09 0.55
N GLN A 64 14.42 3.28 1.12
CA GLN A 64 15.52 4.20 1.42
C GLN A 64 16.54 3.56 2.38
N LEU A 65 16.07 2.65 3.24
CA LEU A 65 16.89 1.85 4.15
C LEU A 65 17.39 0.55 3.51
N LYS A 66 17.27 0.40 2.19
CA LYS A 66 17.68 -0.78 1.40
C LYS A 66 17.00 -2.09 1.81
N LEU A 67 15.89 -2.03 2.56
CA LEU A 67 15.10 -3.22 2.87
C LEU A 67 14.31 -3.62 1.64
N THR A 68 14.27 -4.92 1.34
CA THR A 68 13.49 -5.45 0.21
C THR A 68 12.65 -6.67 0.63
N GLY A 69 11.66 -7.01 -0.18
CA GLY A 69 10.81 -8.20 0.03
C GLY A 69 10.20 -8.27 1.44
N LYS A 70 10.37 -9.42 2.09
CA LYS A 70 9.79 -9.69 3.43
C LYS A 70 10.33 -8.77 4.52
N ALA A 71 11.57 -8.31 4.41
CA ALA A 71 12.17 -7.40 5.39
C ALA A 71 11.50 -6.02 5.33
N ALA A 72 11.26 -5.52 4.10
CA ALA A 72 10.52 -4.28 3.89
C ALA A 72 9.06 -4.40 4.38
N GLU A 73 8.38 -5.52 4.07
CA GLU A 73 7.01 -5.76 4.54
C GLU A 73 6.94 -5.78 6.07
N TRP A 74 7.86 -6.48 6.73
CA TRP A 74 7.93 -6.54 8.19
C TRP A 74 8.15 -5.14 8.79
N ALA A 75 9.08 -4.37 8.24
CA ALA A 75 9.39 -3.02 8.72
C ALA A 75 8.17 -2.08 8.57
N VAL A 76 7.50 -2.11 7.42
CA VAL A 76 6.29 -1.31 7.16
C VAL A 76 5.15 -1.70 8.10
N ARG A 77 4.98 -2.99 8.41
CA ARG A 77 3.96 -3.47 9.37
C ARG A 77 4.28 -3.10 10.81
N LYS A 78 5.57 -3.08 11.17
CA LYS A 78 6.03 -2.70 12.52
C LYS A 78 5.97 -1.18 12.74
N GLN A 79 6.10 -0.40 11.68
CA GLN A 79 6.06 1.06 11.74
C GLN A 79 4.65 1.58 12.06
N LYS A 80 4.48 2.07 13.29
CA LYS A 80 3.22 2.67 13.75
C LYS A 80 3.15 4.19 13.60
N THR A 81 4.28 4.85 13.32
CA THR A 81 4.43 6.32 13.31
C THR A 81 4.77 6.87 11.92
N HIS A 82 4.89 8.20 11.84
CA HIS A 82 4.82 8.96 10.59
C HIS A 82 6.05 8.81 9.67
N CYS A 83 7.27 8.65 10.20
CA CYS A 83 8.49 8.68 9.36
C CYS A 83 9.78 8.12 10.04
N SER A 84 9.71 7.12 10.91
CA SER A 84 10.95 6.46 11.34
C SER A 84 10.75 4.98 11.59
N VAL A 85 11.33 4.16 10.72
CA VAL A 85 11.82 2.86 11.16
C VAL A 85 12.88 3.19 12.20
N LEU A 86 12.63 2.86 13.46
CA LEU A 86 13.62 3.07 14.52
C LEU A 86 14.91 2.38 14.06
N THR A 87 16.01 3.13 14.02
CA THR A 87 17.34 2.60 13.68
C THR A 87 17.70 1.38 14.55
N SER A 88 17.14 1.27 15.76
CA SER A 88 17.29 0.09 16.62
C SER A 88 16.56 -1.16 16.09
N ALA A 89 15.41 -1.02 15.42
CA ALA A 89 14.72 -2.14 14.78
C ALA A 89 15.49 -2.63 13.53
N MET A 90 16.25 -1.74 12.88
CA MET A 90 17.18 -2.07 11.80
C MET A 90 18.35 -2.94 12.29
N MET A 91 18.97 -2.60 13.43
CA MET A 91 20.06 -3.39 14.01
C MET A 91 19.66 -4.85 14.27
N HIS A 92 18.39 -5.09 14.61
CA HIS A 92 17.87 -6.45 14.76
C HIS A 92 17.62 -7.18 13.43
N LEU A 93 17.31 -6.47 12.35
CA LEU A 93 17.09 -7.08 11.03
C LEU A 93 18.41 -7.43 10.34
N ASP A 94 19.43 -6.57 10.41
CA ASP A 94 20.76 -6.85 9.86
C ASP A 94 21.42 -8.09 10.50
N ALA A 95 21.13 -8.33 11.78
CA ALA A 95 21.59 -9.52 12.50
C ALA A 95 20.84 -10.82 12.10
N ILE A 96 19.63 -10.72 11.52
CA ILE A 96 18.78 -11.87 11.18
C ILE A 96 18.84 -12.19 9.68
N CYS A 97 18.98 -11.18 8.82
CA CYS A 97 19.15 -11.31 7.37
C CYS A 97 20.26 -10.36 6.90
N PRO A 98 21.53 -10.82 6.80
CA PRO A 98 22.55 -10.02 6.16
C PRO A 98 22.12 -9.78 4.71
N SER A 99 21.96 -8.52 4.33
CA SER A 99 21.58 -8.14 2.97
C SER A 99 22.67 -8.62 2.01
N THR A 100 22.36 -9.65 1.22
CA THR A 100 23.26 -10.14 0.17
C THR A 100 23.40 -9.06 -0.90
N THR A 101 24.62 -8.56 -1.02
CA THR A 101 25.09 -7.55 -1.98
C THR A 101 24.82 -7.94 -3.43
#